data_AF-A0A497MZS7-F1
#
_entry.id   AF-A0A497MZS7-F1
#
_cell.length_a   1.000
_cell.length_b   1.000
_cell.length_c   1.000
_cell.angle_alpha   90.00
_cell.angle_beta   90.00
_cell.angle_gamma   90.00
#
_symmetry.space_group_name_H-M   'P 1'
#
loop_
_entity.id
_entity.type
_entity.pdbx_description
1 polymer ?
#
loop_
_entity_poly.entity_id
_entity_poly.type
_entity_poly.pdbx_seq_one_letter_code
_entity_poly.pdbx_strand_id
1 'polypeptide(L)'
;MTGKKAEYEVKIKEWEYCFCNVCNRIRYADELEATDEGIRCKICGSYELTPPGWVRCPGDMKSSAVKCPVGGKGIKVGDQGIYCEFKCYFRKPE
;
A
#
# COMPACT_ATOMS: atom_id res chain seq x y z
N MET A 1 -17.50 -20.93 12.87
CA MET A 1 -17.71 -19.83 11.91
C MET A 1 -16.61 -18.80 12.15
N THR A 2 -15.46 -18.97 11.50
CA THR A 2 -14.42 -17.93 11.45
C THR A 2 -14.95 -16.81 10.55
N GLY A 3 -15.46 -15.74 11.16
CA GLY A 3 -16.11 -14.65 10.45
C GLY A 3 -15.13 -13.88 9.56
N LYS A 4 -15.62 -13.41 8.41
CA LYS A 4 -14.86 -12.63 7.41
C LYS A 4 -14.06 -11.47 8.02
N LYS A 5 -14.57 -10.85 9.09
CA LYS A 5 -13.87 -9.82 9.86
C LYS A 5 -12.49 -10.26 10.38
N ALA A 6 -12.37 -11.46 10.94
CA ALA A 6 -11.10 -11.96 11.47
C ALA A 6 -10.05 -12.16 10.35
N GLU A 7 -10.49 -12.57 9.15
CA GLU A 7 -9.61 -12.67 7.98
C GLU A 7 -9.10 -11.29 7.54
N TYR A 8 -9.95 -10.26 7.62
CA TYR A 8 -9.54 -8.89 7.31
C TYR A 8 -8.59 -8.30 8.37
N GLU A 9 -8.75 -8.65 9.65
CA GLU A 9 -7.79 -8.26 10.70
C GLU A 9 -6.40 -8.86 10.44
N VAL A 10 -6.33 -10.11 9.98
CA VAL A 10 -5.07 -10.73 9.56
C VAL A 10 -4.49 -10.01 8.34
N LYS A 11 -5.31 -9.73 7.32
CA LYS A 11 -4.87 -8.98 6.13
C LYS A 11 -4.34 -7.59 6.46
N ILE A 12 -4.95 -6.87 7.41
CA ILE A 12 -4.45 -5.56 7.86
C ILE A 12 -3.03 -5.70 8.44
N LYS A 13 -2.77 -6.74 9.23
CA LYS A 13 -1.43 -7.02 9.77
C LYS A 13 -0.43 -7.38 8.67
N GLU A 14 -0.84 -8.17 7.68
CA GLU A 14 0.00 -8.53 6.53
C GLU A 14 0.32 -7.32 5.65
N TRP A 15 -0.64 -6.40 5.48
CA TRP A 15 -0.45 -5.18 4.71
C TRP A 15 0.49 -4.21 5.44
N GLU A 16 0.39 -4.08 6.76
CA GLU A 16 1.09 -3.08 7.61
C GLU A 16 0.68 -1.61 7.31
N TYR A 17 0.42 -1.31 6.04
CA TYR A 17 -0.07 -0.04 5.52
C TYR A 17 -0.75 -0.28 4.17
N CYS A 18 -1.51 0.70 3.67
CA CYS A 18 -2.06 0.72 2.32
C CYS A 18 -2.09 2.15 1.77
N PHE A 19 -2.36 2.34 0.48
CA PHE A 19 -2.67 3.65 -0.07
C PHE A 19 -4.18 3.87 -0.09
N CYS A 20 -4.66 4.93 0.56
CA CYS A 20 -6.06 5.32 0.47
C CYS A 20 -6.25 6.29 -0.70
N ASN A 21 -7.05 5.90 -1.70
CA ASN A 21 -7.28 6.72 -2.90
C ASN A 21 -8.02 8.02 -2.56
N VAL A 22 -8.96 7.98 -1.62
CA VAL A 22 -9.73 9.15 -1.19
C VAL A 22 -8.87 10.14 -0.38
N CYS A 23 -8.04 9.66 0.54
CA CYS A 23 -7.14 10.52 1.29
C CYS A 23 -5.89 10.94 0.49
N ASN A 24 -5.66 10.31 -0.66
CA ASN A 24 -4.46 10.47 -1.49
C ASN A 24 -3.15 10.34 -0.69
N ARG A 25 -3.10 9.38 0.25
CA ARG A 25 -1.93 9.12 1.10
C ARG A 25 -1.90 7.71 1.67
N ILE A 26 -0.74 7.33 2.20
CA ILE A 26 -0.55 6.08 2.93
C ILE A 26 -1.35 6.13 4.23
N ARG A 27 -1.94 4.99 4.59
CA ARG A 27 -2.58 4.72 5.88
C ARG A 27 -1.96 3.50 6.51
N TYR A 28 -1.61 3.59 7.79
CA TYR A 28 -1.02 2.48 8.53
C TYR A 28 -2.10 1.56 9.11
N ALA A 29 -1.71 0.37 9.54
CA ALA A 29 -2.63 -0.66 10.04
C ALA A 29 -3.56 -0.17 11.16
N ASP A 30 -3.10 0.72 12.02
CA ASP A 30 -3.88 1.35 13.10
C ASP A 30 -4.96 2.31 12.57
N GLU A 31 -4.78 2.87 11.37
CA GLU A 31 -5.74 3.70 10.65
C GLU A 31 -6.71 2.88 9.77
N LEU A 32 -6.63 1.55 9.80
CA LEU A 32 -7.50 0.63 9.07
C LEU A 32 -8.45 -0.12 10.00
N GLU A 33 -9.64 -0.44 9.49
CA GLU A 33 -10.67 -1.17 10.22
C GLU A 33 -11.16 -2.37 9.40
N ALA A 34 -11.21 -3.54 10.04
CA ALA A 34 -11.85 -4.72 9.51
C ALA A 34 -13.35 -4.68 9.82
N THR A 35 -14.16 -4.75 8.77
CA THR A 35 -15.62 -4.83 8.82
C THR A 35 -16.08 -6.16 8.21
N ASP A 36 -17.37 -6.46 8.25
CA ASP A 36 -17.92 -7.65 7.59
C ASP A 36 -17.89 -7.53 6.06
N GLU A 37 -17.79 -6.32 5.52
CA GLU A 37 -17.76 -5.99 4.10
C GLU A 37 -16.33 -5.97 3.52
N GLY A 38 -15.34 -5.66 4.36
CA GLY A 38 -13.95 -5.51 3.93
C GLY A 38 -13.09 -4.65 4.87
N ILE A 39 -11.93 -4.23 4.36
CA ILE A 39 -11.03 -3.29 5.05
C ILE A 39 -11.37 -1.88 4.61
N ARG A 40 -11.62 -0.98 5.55
CA ARG A 40 -11.85 0.45 5.27
C ARG A 40 -10.84 1.35 5.99
N CYS A 41 -10.68 2.57 5.47
CA CYS A 41 -9.94 3.62 6.15
C CYS A 41 -10.79 4.21 7.29
N LYS A 42 -10.26 4.24 8.52
CA LYS A 42 -10.94 4.88 9.67
C LYS A 42 -11.11 6.39 9.51
N ILE A 43 -10.28 7.03 8.70
CA ILE A 43 -10.23 8.48 8.56
C ILE A 43 -11.30 9.01 7.59
N CYS A 44 -11.50 8.34 6.46
CA CYS A 44 -12.46 8.77 5.44
C CYS A 44 -13.65 7.82 5.24
N GLY A 45 -13.66 6.66 5.92
CA GLY A 45 -14.70 5.63 5.78
C GLY A 45 -14.67 4.84 4.47
N SER A 46 -13.81 5.21 3.51
CA SER A 46 -13.76 4.57 2.19
C SER A 46 -13.11 3.18 2.22
N TYR A 47 -13.64 2.29 1.38
CA TYR A 47 -13.08 0.99 1.04
C TYR A 47 -12.11 1.04 -0.15
N GLU A 48 -11.92 2.21 -0.77
CA GLU A 48 -11.00 2.41 -1.91
C GLU A 48 -9.54 2.46 -1.44
N LEU A 49 -9.05 1.29 -1.04
CA LEU A 49 -7.70 1.06 -0.57
C LEU A 49 -6.93 0.27 -1.61
N THR A 50 -5.75 0.77 -1.97
CA THR A 50 -4.79 -0.01 -2.75
C THR A 50 -3.85 -0.69 -1.76
N PRO A 51 -3.83 -2.04 -1.70
CA PRO A 51 -2.91 -2.75 -0.84
C PRO A 51 -1.46 -2.52 -1.29
N PRO A 52 -0.50 -2.67 -0.37
CA PRO A 52 0.88 -2.59 -0.75
C PRO A 52 1.27 -3.83 -1.55
N GLY A 53 2.23 -3.68 -2.46
CA GLY A 53 2.77 -4.78 -3.25
C GLY A 53 4.28 -4.72 -3.31
N TRP A 54 4.91 -5.89 -3.33
CA TRP A 54 6.35 -6.00 -3.54
C TRP A 54 6.67 -5.63 -4.99
N VAL A 55 7.55 -4.65 -5.16
CA VAL A 55 8.05 -4.25 -6.47
C VAL A 55 9.57 -4.33 -6.49
N ARG A 56 10.10 -4.64 -7.66
CA ARG A 56 11.54 -4.47 -7.95
C ARG A 56 11.69 -3.13 -8.65
N CYS A 57 12.10 -2.10 -7.92
CA CYS A 57 12.43 -0.81 -8.52
C CYS A 57 13.81 -0.89 -9.19
N PRO A 58 13.94 -0.57 -10.48
CA PRO A 58 15.24 -0.45 -11.13
C PRO A 58 15.86 0.89 -10.71
N GLY A 59 16.95 0.85 -9.94
CA GLY A 59 17.71 2.02 -9.49
C GLY A 59 19.04 1.59 -8.87
N ASP A 60 20.02 2.51 -8.79
CA ASP A 60 21.49 2.39 -8.60
C ASP A 60 22.05 1.42 -7.53
N MET A 61 21.20 0.76 -6.74
CA MET A 61 21.58 -0.27 -5.79
C MET A 61 20.86 -1.57 -6.14
N LYS A 62 21.59 -2.50 -6.78
CA LYS A 62 21.33 -3.96 -6.81
C LYS A 62 19.88 -4.36 -6.46
N SER A 63 19.02 -4.49 -7.45
CA SER A 63 17.77 -5.27 -7.45
C SER A 63 17.10 -5.50 -6.09
N SER A 64 16.76 -4.43 -5.37
CA SER A 64 16.11 -4.55 -4.06
C SER A 64 14.60 -4.64 -4.23
N ALA A 65 13.98 -5.67 -3.65
CA ALA A 65 12.53 -5.76 -3.55
C ALA A 65 12.06 -4.84 -2.42
N VAL A 66 11.18 -3.90 -2.74
CA VAL A 66 10.59 -2.97 -1.77
C VAL A 66 9.08 -3.15 -1.75
N LYS A 67 8.49 -3.11 -0.56
CA LYS A 67 7.04 -3.12 -0.38
C LYS A 67 6.53 -1.71 -0.67
N CYS A 68 5.74 -1.51 -1.72
CA CYS A 68 5.24 -0.19 -2.10
C CYS A 68 3.73 -0.08 -1.88
N PRO A 69 3.22 1.06 -1.40
CA PRO A 69 1.80 1.24 -1.05
C PRO A 69 0.86 1.16 -2.26
N VAL A 70 1.39 1.24 -3.47
CA VAL A 70 0.65 1.19 -4.74
C VAL A 70 1.05 0.02 -5.64
N GLY A 71 1.64 -1.04 -5.06
CA GLY A 71 1.96 -2.32 -5.70
C GLY A 71 2.06 -2.32 -7.22
N GLY A 72 3.24 -2.01 -7.76
CA GLY A 72 3.53 -2.02 -9.20
C GLY A 72 3.04 -0.79 -9.98
N LYS A 73 2.04 -0.04 -9.51
CA LYS A 73 1.51 1.16 -10.21
C LYS A 73 2.49 2.33 -10.27
N GLY A 74 3.52 2.33 -9.42
CA GLY A 74 4.58 3.34 -9.45
C GLY A 74 5.69 3.07 -10.43
N ILE A 75 5.74 1.90 -11.07
CA ILE A 75 6.77 1.63 -12.07
C ILE A 75 6.36 2.30 -13.39
N LYS A 76 7.18 3.21 -13.87
CA LYS A 76 7.02 3.88 -15.17
C LYS A 76 8.20 3.54 -16.07
N VAL A 77 7.92 3.49 -17.36
CA VAL A 77 8.92 3.39 -18.42
C VAL A 77 9.02 4.77 -19.04
N GLY A 78 10.21 5.40 -18.96
CA GLY A 78 10.52 6.64 -19.67
C GLY A 78 11.71 6.48 -20.59
N ASP A 79 12.10 7.57 -21.25
CA ASP A 79 13.17 7.56 -22.27
C ASP A 79 14.54 7.13 -21.72
N GLN A 80 14.76 7.29 -20.41
CA GLN A 80 16.00 6.91 -19.72
C GLN A 80 15.94 5.52 -19.05
N GLY A 81 14.85 4.77 -19.27
CA GLY A 81 14.64 3.45 -18.70
C GLY A 81 13.46 3.38 -17.73
N ILE A 82 13.45 2.34 -16.90
CA ILE A 82 12.37 2.06 -15.97
C ILE A 82 12.68 2.72 -14.63
N TYR A 83 11.74 3.51 -14.09
CA TYR A 83 11.89 4.20 -12.80
C TYR A 83 10.62 4.11 -11.94
N CYS A 84 10.74 4.40 -10.65
CA CYS A 84 9.62 4.42 -9.71
C CYS A 84 9.10 5.86 -9.51
N GLU A 85 7.96 6.20 -10.13
CA GLU A 85 7.27 7.51 -10.10
C GLU A 85 6.74 7.84 -8.71
N PHE A 86 6.19 6.85 -8.01
CA PHE A 86 5.94 6.99 -6.58
C PHE A 86 7.22 6.59 -5.87
N LYS A 87 7.91 7.59 -5.34
CA LYS A 87 8.81 7.48 -4.21
C LYS A 87 8.27 6.40 -3.26
N CYS A 88 8.75 5.16 -3.35
CA CYS A 88 8.42 4.07 -2.41
C CYS A 88 9.12 4.31 -1.07
N TYR A 89 9.05 5.54 -0.58
CA TYR A 89 9.66 5.96 0.65
C TYR A 89 8.71 5.54 1.76
N PHE A 90 9.24 4.74 2.68
CA PHE A 90 8.55 4.32 3.89
C PHE A 90 8.26 5.49 4.85
N ARG A 91 8.84 6.66 4.59
CA ARG A 91 8.56 7.93 5.26
C ARG A 91 8.77 9.07 4.26
N LYS A 92 7.79 9.93 4.01
CA LYS A 92 8.12 11.32 3.68
C LYS A 92 8.75 11.89 4.96
N PRO A 93 10.01 12.35 4.95
CA PRO A 93 10.42 13.29 5.98
C PRO A 93 9.48 14.50 5.85
N GLU A 94 8.90 14.91 6.96
CA GLU A 94 8.32 16.26 7.06
C GLU A 94 9.44 17.30 6.91
#